data_AF-A0A7C9D6K2-F1
#
_entry.id   AF-A0A7C9D6K2-F1
#
_cell.length_a   1.000
_cell.length_b   1.000
_cell.length_c   1.000
_cell.angle_alpha   90.00
_cell.angle_beta   90.00
_cell.angle_gamma   90.00
#
_symmetry.space_group_name_H-M   'P 1'
#
loop_
_entity.id
_entity.type
_entity.pdbx_description
1 polymer ?
#
loop_
_entity_poly.entity_id
_entity_poly.type
_entity_poly.pdbx_seq_one_letter_code
_entity_poly.pdbx_strand_id
1 'polypeptide(L)'
;HCGHIDLVSAVYHTLLFNMLYSLLQNTCLFCFHFRVEPEEVEACVAKLNLIRKGDIIGARRLETAASISTINMHEECDSSLHLGGLYEQPKDVDQRHWTSFQLTEAFSVLNGFLKKRTAKCRRCKAKNPATTKPTFGWIHMNGLSAEQIKANIIRGCKLDGIADGDDDKSASEVEDAESPFSQGNVTSGQASNKWSKKKDELKSEFLKQQKSRSLLPSEVRAILERLWENEAQLCSFICDIQGHQPSQKNAGYLMFLLKTIVVPPTKFRPPSKGGESVMEHPQTVLLGKVLSSNISLGNAYEQRSDHSTIISRWLNLQQSINILFDSKTAAGIGQKEMASGICQLLEKKEGMFRQKMMGKRVNYACRSVISPDPCLAVNEIGIPPVFALRLTYPERVTPWNVTSLRDAIINGPDIHPGATHYVDRVSTVRLQPNRKSRISASRKLPSSRGVVTQPGRGFNYEYEGKVVHRHLRNGDIVLVNRQPTLHKPSIIALKVRVLPGEKTIRFHYANCDSFNADFDGDEINVHFPQDEISRAEAYNIVNADNQYIVPTRGD
;
A
#
# COMPACT_ATOMS: atom_id res chain seq x y z
N HIS A 1 -20.49 0.68 -4.30
CA HIS A 1 -19.53 1.11 -5.33
C HIS A 1 -18.58 2.16 -4.75
N CYS A 2 -17.41 2.34 -5.35
CA CYS A 2 -16.56 3.47 -5.01
C CYS A 2 -17.21 4.75 -5.54
N GLY A 3 -17.09 5.84 -4.79
CA GLY A 3 -17.38 7.19 -5.28
C GLY A 3 -16.06 7.94 -5.48
N HIS A 4 -16.17 9.22 -5.85
CA HIS A 4 -15.02 10.10 -5.94
C HIS A 4 -15.38 11.53 -5.54
N ILE A 5 -14.37 12.30 -5.11
CA ILE A 5 -14.46 13.75 -4.88
C ILE A 5 -13.54 14.41 -5.89
N ASP A 6 -14.10 15.20 -6.79
CA ASP A 6 -13.34 16.03 -7.72
C ASP A 6 -12.85 17.29 -7.00
N LEU A 7 -11.54 17.50 -7.01
CA LEU A 7 -10.93 18.64 -6.36
C LEU A 7 -10.96 19.84 -7.31
N VAL A 8 -11.33 21.02 -6.79
CA VAL A 8 -11.38 22.27 -7.55
C VAL A 8 -10.00 22.65 -8.09
N SER A 9 -8.95 22.34 -7.33
CA SER A 9 -7.56 22.52 -7.72
C SER A 9 -6.75 21.28 -7.37
N ALA A 10 -5.69 21.03 -8.13
CA ALA A 10 -4.78 19.92 -7.85
C ALA A 10 -4.11 20.11 -6.48
N VAL A 11 -3.80 19.00 -5.82
CA VAL A 11 -3.19 18.95 -4.49
C VAL A 11 -1.97 18.04 -4.56
N TYR A 12 -0.93 18.30 -3.77
CA TYR A 12 0.24 17.41 -3.74
C TYR A 12 -0.12 16.05 -3.15
N HIS A 13 0.36 14.99 -3.79
CA HIS A 13 0.20 13.63 -3.28
C HIS A 13 0.98 13.47 -1.98
N THR A 14 0.27 13.13 -0.90
CA THR A 14 0.82 13.07 0.47
C THR A 14 2.00 12.10 0.56
N LEU A 15 1.80 10.85 0.15
CA LEU A 15 2.83 9.79 0.25
C LEU A 15 4.09 10.06 -0.58
N LEU A 16 3.95 10.68 -1.76
CA LEU A 16 5.06 10.94 -2.69
C LEU A 16 5.69 12.33 -2.50
N PHE A 17 5.18 13.15 -1.57
CA PHE A 17 5.60 14.54 -1.40
C PHE A 17 7.09 14.72 -1.11
N ASN A 18 7.69 13.84 -0.31
CA ASN A 18 9.13 13.93 0.00
C ASN A 18 10.00 13.64 -1.24
N MET A 19 9.58 12.71 -2.09
CA MET A 19 10.24 12.44 -3.36
C MET A 19 10.10 13.64 -4.30
N LEU A 20 8.87 14.15 -4.48
CA LEU A 20 8.59 15.36 -5.25
C LEU A 20 9.48 16.53 -4.80
N TYR A 21 9.57 16.78 -3.50
CA TYR A 21 10.38 17.85 -2.95
C TYR A 21 11.87 17.68 -3.29
N SER A 22 12.39 16.46 -3.19
CA SER A 22 13.79 16.15 -3.54
C SER A 22 14.03 16.32 -5.04
N LEU A 23 13.05 15.94 -5.86
CA LEU A 23 13.07 16.10 -7.31
C LEU A 23 13.11 17.58 -7.71
N LEU A 24 12.23 18.40 -7.12
CA LEU A 24 12.20 19.85 -7.34
C LEU A 24 13.49 20.55 -6.90
N GLN A 25 14.09 20.13 -5.77
CA GLN A 25 15.37 20.69 -5.32
C GLN A 25 16.52 20.44 -6.33
N ASN A 26 16.47 19.32 -7.03
CA ASN A 26 17.48 18.95 -8.03
C ASN A 26 17.14 19.44 -9.44
N THR A 27 15.95 19.98 -9.67
CA THR A 27 15.53 20.49 -10.98
C THR A 27 15.93 21.95 -11.14
N CYS A 28 16.51 22.32 -12.28
CA CYS A 28 16.77 23.71 -12.60
C CYS A 28 15.48 24.40 -13.08
N LEU A 29 15.10 25.53 -12.47
CA LEU A 29 13.88 26.26 -12.85
C LEU A 29 14.03 27.13 -14.10
N PHE A 30 15.22 27.12 -14.72
CA PHE A 30 15.52 27.89 -15.93
C PHE A 30 15.62 26.97 -17.15
N CYS A 31 16.42 25.89 -17.08
CA CYS A 31 16.60 24.96 -18.19
C CYS A 31 15.79 23.66 -18.05
N PHE A 32 15.08 23.44 -16.94
CA PHE A 32 14.26 22.24 -16.70
C PHE A 32 15.00 20.90 -16.85
N HIS A 33 16.31 20.90 -16.59
CA HIS A 33 17.13 19.68 -16.42
C HIS A 33 17.53 19.51 -14.96
N PHE A 34 18.03 18.33 -14.61
CA PHE A 34 18.69 18.16 -13.31
C PHE A 34 19.91 19.10 -13.20
N ARG A 35 20.18 19.60 -11.98
CA ARG A 35 21.24 20.59 -11.70
C ARG A 35 22.64 19.97 -11.67
N VAL A 36 22.75 18.67 -11.81
CA VAL A 36 23.99 17.88 -11.91
C VAL A 36 24.56 17.92 -13.34
N GLU A 37 25.76 17.39 -13.53
CA GLU A 37 26.33 17.22 -14.87
C GLU A 37 25.54 16.18 -15.68
N PRO A 38 25.41 16.32 -17.00
CA PRO A 38 24.72 15.33 -17.85
C PRO A 38 25.30 13.92 -17.71
N GLU A 39 26.61 13.81 -17.59
CA GLU A 39 27.33 12.54 -17.38
C GLU A 39 26.90 11.82 -16.10
N GLU A 40 26.57 12.57 -15.04
CA GLU A 40 26.09 11.97 -13.78
C GLU A 40 24.66 11.42 -13.91
N VAL A 41 23.82 12.06 -14.75
CA VAL A 41 22.47 11.57 -15.06
C VAL A 41 22.56 10.28 -15.86
N GLU A 42 23.41 10.27 -16.91
CA GLU A 42 23.66 9.10 -17.74
C GLU A 42 24.25 7.94 -16.92
N ALA A 43 25.19 8.22 -16.02
CA ALA A 43 25.74 7.21 -15.11
C ALA A 43 24.66 6.61 -14.18
N CYS A 44 23.73 7.43 -13.68
CA CYS A 44 22.60 6.96 -12.89
C CYS A 44 21.67 6.05 -13.71
N VAL A 45 21.33 6.47 -14.94
CA VAL A 45 20.52 5.70 -15.88
C VAL A 45 21.20 4.38 -16.26
N ALA A 46 22.50 4.38 -16.50
CA ALA A 46 23.28 3.19 -16.80
C ALA A 46 23.26 2.19 -15.63
N LYS A 47 23.43 2.67 -14.39
CA LYS A 47 23.31 1.85 -13.18
C LYS A 47 21.92 1.22 -13.05
N LEU A 48 20.86 2.01 -13.21
CA LEU A 48 19.48 1.53 -13.12
C LEU A 48 19.17 0.50 -14.23
N ASN A 49 19.71 0.69 -15.44
CA ASN A 49 19.60 -0.28 -16.52
C ASN A 49 20.29 -1.62 -16.19
N LEU A 50 21.48 -1.60 -15.60
CA LEU A 50 22.18 -2.82 -15.18
C LEU A 50 21.42 -3.55 -14.08
N ILE A 51 20.92 -2.82 -13.07
CA ILE A 51 20.09 -3.42 -12.01
C ILE A 51 18.83 -4.04 -12.61
N ARG A 52 18.17 -3.36 -13.57
CA ARG A 52 17.01 -3.90 -14.28
C ARG A 52 17.34 -5.19 -15.04
N LYS A 53 18.52 -5.29 -15.64
CA LYS A 53 19.03 -6.51 -16.30
C LYS A 53 19.48 -7.60 -15.32
N GLY A 54 19.51 -7.32 -14.01
CA GLY A 54 19.97 -8.24 -12.97
C GLY A 54 21.47 -8.17 -12.66
N ASP A 55 22.22 -7.28 -13.31
CA ASP A 55 23.65 -7.08 -13.06
C ASP A 55 23.91 -6.03 -11.98
N ILE A 56 23.84 -6.46 -10.72
CA ILE A 56 24.01 -5.57 -9.55
C ILE A 56 25.50 -5.32 -9.27
N ILE A 57 26.37 -6.28 -9.59
CA ILE A 57 27.82 -6.17 -9.39
C ILE A 57 28.39 -5.15 -10.38
N GLY A 58 27.98 -5.19 -11.64
CA GLY A 58 28.33 -4.19 -12.65
C GLY A 58 27.88 -2.79 -12.25
N ALA A 59 26.66 -2.64 -11.71
CA ALA A 59 26.15 -1.36 -11.22
C ALA A 59 26.99 -0.77 -10.07
N ARG A 60 27.48 -1.59 -9.14
CA ARG A 60 28.39 -1.15 -8.06
C ARG A 60 29.79 -0.82 -8.56
N ARG A 61 30.34 -1.58 -9.52
CA ARG A 61 31.66 -1.29 -10.10
C ARG A 61 31.72 0.08 -10.79
N LEU A 62 30.62 0.49 -11.43
CA LEU A 62 30.48 1.84 -11.99
C LEU A 62 30.54 2.95 -10.93
N GLU A 63 30.20 2.66 -9.68
CA GLU A 63 30.33 3.60 -8.56
C GLU A 63 31.79 3.79 -8.14
N THR A 64 32.57 2.71 -8.15
CA THR A 64 34.00 2.74 -7.82
C THR A 64 34.80 3.45 -8.92
N ALA A 65 34.50 3.20 -10.20
CA ALA A 65 35.18 3.85 -11.32
C ALA A 65 34.98 5.39 -11.34
N ALA A 66 33.78 5.87 -11.02
CA ALA A 66 33.48 7.31 -10.91
C ALA A 66 34.16 7.98 -9.69
N SER A 67 34.56 7.19 -8.69
CA SER A 67 35.30 7.68 -7.52
C SER A 67 36.81 7.77 -7.82
N ILE A 68 37.32 6.82 -8.62
CA ILE A 68 38.74 6.71 -9.01
C ILE A 68 39.12 7.78 -10.06
N SER A 69 38.19 8.25 -10.90
CA SER A 69 38.47 9.34 -11.86
C SER A 69 38.80 10.69 -11.19
N THR A 70 38.65 10.82 -9.87
CA THR A 70 39.08 12.01 -9.09
C THR A 70 40.49 11.88 -8.51
N ILE A 71 41.13 10.71 -8.65
CA ILE A 71 42.47 10.41 -8.15
C ILE A 71 43.21 9.64 -9.25
N ASN A 72 43.77 10.35 -10.22
CA ASN A 72 45.04 10.03 -10.91
C ASN A 72 45.18 10.85 -12.20
N MET A 73 45.83 12.01 -12.07
CA MET A 73 46.85 12.39 -13.05
C MET A 73 48.17 11.81 -12.56
N HIS A 74 48.91 11.11 -13.44
CA HIS A 74 50.10 10.27 -13.18
C HIS A 74 49.72 8.91 -12.59
N GLU A 75 49.97 7.75 -13.22
CA GLU A 75 51.21 7.23 -13.82
C GLU A 75 50.89 6.01 -14.71
N GLU A 76 51.76 5.75 -15.68
CA GLU A 76 51.75 4.58 -16.57
C GLU A 76 52.01 3.28 -15.81
N CYS A 77 51.32 2.19 -16.14
CA CYS A 77 51.93 0.86 -16.16
C CYS A 77 51.09 -0.14 -16.98
N ASP A 78 51.75 -0.70 -17.99
CA ASP A 78 51.34 -1.84 -18.79
C ASP A 78 50.92 -3.05 -17.94
N SER A 79 49.82 -3.69 -18.31
CA SER A 79 49.72 -5.15 -18.26
C SER A 79 48.52 -5.63 -19.09
N SER A 80 48.87 -6.11 -20.27
CA SER A 80 48.01 -6.89 -21.16
C SER A 80 47.67 -8.23 -20.53
N LEU A 81 46.38 -8.47 -20.27
CA LEU A 81 45.85 -9.83 -20.12
C LEU A 81 44.56 -9.95 -20.92
N HIS A 82 44.72 -10.49 -22.12
CA HIS A 82 43.65 -11.15 -22.85
C HIS A 82 43.16 -12.36 -22.03
N LEU A 83 41.87 -12.38 -21.67
CA LEU A 83 41.15 -13.63 -21.50
C LEU A 83 39.76 -13.50 -22.09
N GLY A 84 39.63 -13.98 -23.32
CA GLY A 84 38.34 -14.25 -23.95
C GLY A 84 37.62 -15.35 -23.17
N GLY A 85 36.47 -14.99 -22.60
CA GLY A 85 35.47 -15.92 -22.10
C GLY A 85 34.14 -15.51 -22.71
N LEU A 86 33.57 -16.41 -23.51
CA LEU A 86 32.24 -16.30 -24.11
C LEU A 86 31.20 -16.11 -23.01
N TYR A 87 30.88 -14.87 -22.68
CA TYR A 87 29.64 -14.55 -21.99
C TYR A 87 28.53 -14.59 -23.05
N GLU A 88 27.76 -15.67 -23.04
CA GLU A 88 26.45 -15.67 -23.67
C GLU A 88 25.70 -14.40 -23.23
N GLN A 89 25.41 -13.54 -24.21
CA GLN A 89 24.49 -12.42 -24.03
C GLN A 89 23.19 -13.00 -23.44
N PRO A 90 22.77 -12.61 -22.22
CA PRO A 90 21.51 -13.09 -21.70
C PRO A 90 20.43 -12.54 -22.63
N LYS A 91 19.70 -13.47 -23.26
CA LYS A 91 18.50 -13.20 -24.06
C LYS A 91 17.67 -12.14 -23.34
N ASP A 92 17.24 -11.10 -24.07
CA ASP A 92 16.29 -10.08 -23.62
C ASP A 92 15.01 -10.76 -23.10
N VAL A 93 15.03 -11.17 -21.84
CA VAL A 93 13.82 -11.47 -21.10
C VAL A 93 13.32 -10.11 -20.69
N ASP A 94 12.17 -9.72 -21.26
CA ASP A 94 11.41 -8.51 -20.98
C ASP A 94 10.98 -8.49 -19.49
N GLN A 95 11.95 -8.37 -18.57
CA GLN A 95 11.75 -8.35 -17.12
C GLN A 95 11.18 -6.99 -16.75
N ARG A 96 9.86 -6.85 -16.94
CA ARG A 96 9.11 -5.65 -16.58
C ARG A 96 8.95 -5.47 -15.06
N HIS A 97 9.41 -6.42 -14.25
CA HIS A 97 9.18 -6.44 -12.81
C HIS A 97 10.49 -6.57 -12.05
N TRP A 98 10.74 -5.62 -11.15
CA TRP A 98 11.87 -5.64 -10.23
C TRP A 98 11.68 -6.75 -9.19
N THR A 99 12.71 -7.57 -8.96
CA THR A 99 12.77 -8.39 -7.75
C THR A 99 12.90 -7.51 -6.50
N SER A 100 12.59 -8.05 -5.32
CA SER A 100 12.72 -7.31 -4.04
C SER A 100 14.13 -6.75 -3.82
N PHE A 101 15.15 -7.54 -4.18
CA PHE A 101 16.55 -7.12 -4.08
C PHE A 101 16.91 -6.03 -5.10
N GLN A 102 16.55 -6.22 -6.37
CA GLN A 102 16.78 -5.20 -7.42
C GLN A 102 16.08 -3.88 -7.09
N LEU A 103 14.83 -3.93 -6.60
CA LEU A 103 14.07 -2.73 -6.22
C LEU A 103 14.76 -1.96 -5.09
N THR A 104 15.28 -2.67 -4.08
CA THR A 104 15.99 -2.07 -2.94
C THR A 104 17.26 -1.35 -3.39
N GLU A 105 18.08 -1.98 -4.23
CA GLU A 105 19.29 -1.36 -4.79
C GLU A 105 18.94 -0.19 -5.72
N ALA A 106 17.92 -0.33 -6.57
CA ALA A 106 17.47 0.75 -7.45
C ALA A 106 17.00 1.99 -6.67
N PHE A 107 16.23 1.79 -5.59
CA PHE A 107 15.86 2.87 -4.66
C PHE A 107 17.08 3.51 -4.00
N SER A 108 18.09 2.72 -3.63
CA SER A 108 19.33 3.23 -3.05
C SER A 108 20.07 4.15 -4.02
N VAL A 109 20.25 3.70 -5.28
CA VAL A 109 20.89 4.49 -6.35
C VAL A 109 20.12 5.79 -6.61
N LEU A 110 18.79 5.70 -6.77
CA LEU A 110 17.95 6.87 -7.03
C LEU A 110 17.99 7.87 -5.87
N ASN A 111 17.88 7.40 -4.63
CA ASN A 111 17.95 8.25 -3.44
C ASN A 111 19.35 8.87 -3.26
N GLY A 112 20.41 8.13 -3.61
CA GLY A 112 21.78 8.64 -3.64
C GLY A 112 21.93 9.78 -4.64
N PHE A 113 21.40 9.61 -5.86
CA PHE A 113 21.36 10.65 -6.89
C PHE A 113 20.59 11.90 -6.42
N LEU A 114 19.37 11.72 -5.90
CA LEU A 114 18.52 12.83 -5.44
C LEU A 114 19.05 13.56 -4.20
N LYS A 115 20.06 13.03 -3.50
CA LYS A 115 20.73 13.74 -2.39
C LYS A 115 21.81 14.71 -2.87
N LYS A 116 22.33 14.58 -4.10
CA LYS A 116 23.39 15.44 -4.63
C LYS A 116 22.87 16.86 -4.89
N ARG A 117 23.22 17.82 -4.02
CA ARG A 117 22.78 19.22 -4.14
C ARG A 117 23.89 20.10 -4.70
N THR A 118 23.68 20.68 -5.87
CA THR A 118 24.57 21.70 -6.45
C THR A 118 23.97 23.09 -6.29
N ALA A 119 24.75 24.09 -5.87
CA ALA A 119 24.22 25.45 -5.66
C ALA A 119 23.84 26.15 -6.99
N LYS A 120 24.56 25.86 -8.07
CA LYS A 120 24.31 26.36 -9.44
C LYS A 120 24.00 25.17 -10.34
N CYS A 121 23.15 25.34 -11.33
CA CYS A 121 22.95 24.33 -12.37
C CYS A 121 24.26 24.14 -13.14
N ARG A 122 24.72 22.90 -13.30
CA ARG A 122 25.94 22.61 -14.05
C ARG A 122 25.80 22.83 -15.56
N ARG A 123 24.59 22.62 -16.10
CA ARG A 123 24.25 22.85 -17.52
C ARG A 123 24.16 24.34 -17.89
N CYS A 124 23.25 25.11 -17.28
CA CYS A 124 23.02 26.52 -17.65
C CYS A 124 23.73 27.54 -16.73
N LYS A 125 24.41 27.08 -15.67
CA LYS A 125 25.12 27.93 -14.68
C LYS A 125 24.24 28.91 -13.90
N ALA A 126 22.92 28.86 -14.07
CA ALA A 126 21.96 29.67 -13.32
C ALA A 126 21.91 29.25 -11.85
N LYS A 127 21.65 30.22 -10.96
CA LYS A 127 21.39 29.95 -9.54
C LYS A 127 19.88 29.86 -9.31
N ASN A 128 19.43 28.70 -8.83
CA ASN A 128 18.03 28.48 -8.48
C ASN A 128 17.65 29.22 -7.18
N PRO A 129 16.40 29.69 -7.07
CA PRO A 129 15.79 30.06 -5.79
C PRO A 129 15.90 28.92 -4.78
N ALA A 130 16.13 29.25 -3.51
CA ALA A 130 16.14 28.26 -2.45
C ALA A 130 14.68 27.84 -2.13
N THR A 131 14.41 26.54 -2.11
CA THR A 131 13.10 26.01 -1.68
C THR A 131 13.16 25.54 -0.24
N THR A 132 12.12 25.85 0.52
CA THR A 132 11.90 25.37 1.89
C THR A 132 10.55 24.66 1.97
N LYS A 133 10.43 23.73 2.93
CA LYS A 133 9.17 23.05 3.26
C LYS A 133 8.80 23.36 4.72
N PRO A 134 8.18 24.52 5.01
CA PRO A 134 7.82 24.87 6.38
C PRO A 134 6.81 23.88 7.00
N THR A 135 5.88 23.41 6.17
CA THR A 135 4.86 22.41 6.56
C THR A 135 4.75 21.35 5.47
N PHE A 136 4.31 20.14 5.82
CA PHE A 136 4.04 19.08 4.86
C PHE A 136 2.96 19.51 3.86
N GLY A 137 3.21 19.33 2.56
CA GLY A 137 2.31 19.83 1.50
C GLY A 137 2.45 21.33 1.20
N TRP A 138 3.41 22.04 1.81
CA TRP A 138 3.70 23.44 1.51
C TRP A 138 5.14 23.59 1.03
N ILE A 139 5.31 24.02 -0.22
CA ILE A 139 6.61 24.35 -0.80
C ILE A 139 6.70 25.86 -0.95
N HIS A 140 7.71 26.45 -0.34
CA HIS A 140 7.96 27.89 -0.38
C HIS A 140 9.27 28.16 -1.13
N MET A 141 9.23 29.07 -2.09
CA MET A 141 10.40 29.59 -2.80
C MET A 141 10.84 30.89 -2.17
N ASN A 142 12.10 30.96 -1.76
CA ASN A 142 12.70 32.18 -1.28
C ASN A 142 13.11 33.06 -2.48
N GLY A 143 12.95 34.37 -2.33
CA GLY A 143 13.44 35.34 -3.31
C GLY A 143 14.96 35.23 -3.53
N LEU A 144 15.39 35.47 -4.78
CA LEU A 144 16.81 35.56 -5.13
C LEU A 144 17.37 36.93 -4.73
N SER A 145 18.66 36.99 -4.37
CA SER A 145 19.31 38.28 -4.15
C SER A 145 19.46 39.06 -5.46
N ALA A 146 19.44 40.39 -5.40
CA ALA A 146 19.57 41.25 -6.57
C ALA A 146 20.80 40.93 -7.44
N GLU A 147 21.91 40.53 -6.81
CA GLU A 147 23.14 40.09 -7.49
C GLU A 147 22.94 38.78 -8.27
N GLN A 148 22.20 37.83 -7.70
CA GLN A 148 21.94 36.53 -8.32
C GLN A 148 20.99 36.69 -9.52
N ILE A 149 19.99 37.56 -9.38
CA ILE A 149 19.06 37.90 -10.46
C ILE A 149 19.84 38.55 -11.61
N LYS A 150 20.67 39.56 -11.34
CA LYS A 150 21.54 40.20 -12.34
C LYS A 150 22.45 39.18 -13.02
N ALA A 151 23.08 38.28 -12.27
CA ALA A 151 23.96 37.25 -12.81
C ALA A 151 23.23 36.25 -13.72
N ASN A 152 21.99 35.90 -13.41
CA ASN A 152 21.17 35.02 -14.25
C ASN A 152 20.73 35.75 -15.54
N ILE A 153 20.32 37.02 -15.44
CA ILE A 153 19.92 37.86 -16.59
C ILE A 153 21.09 38.05 -17.57
N ILE A 154 22.30 38.35 -17.07
CA ILE A 154 23.51 38.51 -17.90
C ILE A 154 23.82 37.23 -18.69
N ARG A 155 23.50 36.06 -18.14
CA ARG A 155 23.71 34.75 -18.79
C ARG A 155 22.61 34.39 -19.80
N GLY A 156 21.61 35.25 -20.00
CA GLY A 156 20.46 34.96 -20.86
C GLY A 156 19.52 33.90 -20.29
N CYS A 157 19.66 33.52 -19.01
CA CYS A 157 18.76 32.59 -18.35
C CYS A 157 17.50 33.34 -17.93
N LYS A 158 16.43 33.22 -18.73
CA LYS A 158 15.10 33.73 -18.38
C LYS A 158 14.31 32.67 -17.62
N LEU A 159 13.45 33.10 -16.71
CA LEU A 159 12.52 32.22 -16.02
C LEU A 159 11.30 32.05 -16.94
N ASP A 160 11.49 31.37 -18.07
CA ASP A 160 10.42 31.19 -19.03
C ASP A 160 9.30 30.33 -18.43
N GLY A 161 8.06 30.82 -18.50
CA GLY A 161 6.84 30.03 -18.38
C GLY A 161 6.54 29.46 -17.00
N ILE A 162 6.24 30.34 -16.05
CA ILE A 162 5.29 30.03 -14.98
C ILE A 162 3.98 30.64 -15.45
N ALA A 163 3.17 29.84 -16.14
CA ALA A 163 1.97 30.29 -16.85
C ALA A 163 1.03 31.07 -15.92
N ASP A 164 0.78 32.35 -16.24
CA ASP A 164 -0.48 33.00 -15.89
C ASP A 164 -1.57 32.30 -16.69
N GLY A 165 -2.61 31.81 -16.01
CA GLY A 165 -3.79 31.25 -16.65
C GLY A 165 -4.59 32.34 -17.35
N ASP A 166 -5.21 31.96 -18.47
CA ASP A 166 -6.18 32.70 -19.28
C ASP A 166 -6.99 33.75 -18.50
N ASP A 167 -6.88 35.01 -18.93
CA ASP A 167 -8.01 35.94 -19.10
C ASP A 167 -7.54 37.11 -19.98
N ASP A 168 -7.41 36.86 -21.29
CA ASP A 168 -7.37 37.92 -22.31
C ASP A 168 -8.44 37.60 -23.36
N LYS A 169 -9.68 37.98 -23.05
CA LYS A 169 -10.71 38.22 -24.08
C LYS A 169 -10.76 39.72 -24.36
N SER A 170 -10.30 40.02 -25.58
CA SER A 170 -10.55 41.19 -26.41
C SER A 170 -11.68 42.15 -26.01
N ALA A 171 -11.32 43.43 -26.09
CA ALA A 171 -12.10 44.58 -26.56
C ALA A 171 -13.14 45.21 -25.63
N SER A 172 -12.85 46.45 -25.20
CA SER A 172 -13.49 47.62 -25.81
C SER A 172 -12.79 48.92 -25.38
N GLU A 173 -12.52 49.75 -26.37
CA GLU A 173 -12.14 51.15 -26.28
C GLU A 173 -13.13 51.95 -25.42
N VAL A 174 -12.63 52.83 -24.56
CA VAL A 174 -13.20 54.16 -24.36
C VAL A 174 -12.09 55.09 -23.85
N GLU A 175 -11.88 56.13 -24.65
CA GLU A 175 -11.14 57.34 -24.30
C GLU A 175 -11.80 58.02 -23.09
N ASP A 176 -11.00 58.64 -22.22
CA ASP A 176 -11.20 60.07 -21.95
C ASP A 176 -10.00 60.69 -21.24
N ALA A 177 -9.75 61.93 -21.65
CA ALA A 177 -8.60 62.76 -21.37
C ALA A 177 -8.66 63.42 -19.99
N GLU A 178 -7.49 63.74 -19.42
CA GLU A 178 -7.10 65.13 -19.15
C GLU A 178 -5.60 65.24 -18.81
N SER A 179 -4.96 66.24 -19.40
CA SER A 179 -3.60 66.71 -19.13
C SER A 179 -3.67 68.04 -18.38
N PRO A 180 -2.57 68.55 -17.78
CA PRO A 180 -1.87 69.62 -18.51
C PRO A 180 -0.32 69.71 -18.33
N PHE A 181 0.34 70.06 -19.46
CA PHE A 181 1.53 70.93 -19.65
C PHE A 181 2.92 70.44 -19.13
N SER A 182 4.07 70.63 -19.81
CA SER A 182 4.44 71.41 -21.01
C SER A 182 5.83 71.05 -21.58
N GLN A 183 5.89 71.05 -22.93
CA GLN A 183 6.94 71.52 -23.87
C GLN A 183 8.35 70.88 -23.98
N GLY A 184 8.66 70.50 -25.23
CA GLY A 184 10.03 70.37 -25.76
C GLY A 184 10.14 69.34 -26.90
N ASN A 185 9.84 69.75 -28.13
CA ASN A 185 9.82 68.89 -29.33
C ASN A 185 11.17 68.95 -30.07
N VAL A 186 11.88 67.82 -30.24
CA VAL A 186 12.78 67.57 -31.40
C VAL A 186 12.73 66.07 -31.73
N THR A 187 12.55 65.81 -33.02
CA THR A 187 12.25 64.54 -33.68
C THR A 187 13.47 63.62 -33.86
N SER A 188 13.30 62.34 -33.54
CA SER A 188 13.74 61.14 -34.31
C SER A 188 13.85 59.92 -33.39
N GLY A 189 12.82 59.07 -33.37
CA GLY A 189 12.79 57.90 -32.49
C GLY A 189 11.91 56.79 -33.03
N GLN A 190 12.48 55.93 -33.90
CA GLN A 190 11.88 54.64 -34.25
C GLN A 190 12.67 53.43 -33.71
N ALA A 191 13.68 53.65 -32.85
CA ALA A 191 14.42 52.57 -32.17
C ALA A 191 14.10 52.42 -30.66
N SER A 192 13.36 53.34 -30.04
CA SER A 192 13.18 53.39 -28.58
C SER A 192 12.03 52.53 -28.02
N ASN A 193 10.95 52.29 -28.79
CA ASN A 193 9.76 51.59 -28.28
C ASN A 193 9.97 50.07 -28.04
N LYS A 194 10.87 49.43 -28.79
CA LYS A 194 11.23 48.01 -28.57
C LYS A 194 12.11 47.84 -27.32
N TRP A 195 12.86 48.87 -26.95
CA TRP A 195 13.76 48.86 -25.81
C TRP A 195 13.04 49.20 -24.50
N SER A 196 12.05 50.10 -24.53
CA SER A 196 11.17 50.38 -23.39
C SER A 196 10.34 49.15 -22.99
N LYS A 197 9.68 48.47 -23.95
CA LYS A 197 8.87 47.27 -23.68
C LYS A 197 9.69 46.13 -23.06
N LYS A 198 10.92 45.91 -23.58
CA LYS A 198 11.87 44.92 -23.05
C LYS A 198 12.43 45.29 -21.67
N LYS A 199 12.51 46.60 -21.35
CA LYS A 199 12.96 47.12 -20.05
C LYS A 199 11.88 46.99 -18.98
N ASP A 200 10.61 47.11 -19.35
CA ASP A 200 9.48 46.94 -18.42
C ASP A 200 9.17 45.46 -18.16
N GLU A 201 9.29 44.58 -19.16
CA GLU A 201 9.30 43.12 -18.96
C GLU A 201 10.42 42.68 -18.00
N LEU A 202 11.66 43.13 -18.23
CA LEU A 202 12.80 42.80 -17.35
C LEU A 202 12.61 43.30 -15.92
N LYS A 203 12.01 44.48 -15.72
CA LYS A 203 11.69 45.01 -14.39
C LYS A 203 10.63 44.16 -13.69
N SER A 204 9.58 43.77 -14.41
CA SER A 204 8.51 42.93 -13.86
C SER A 204 9.03 41.54 -13.43
N GLU A 205 9.90 40.94 -14.23
CA GLU A 205 10.56 39.66 -13.95
C GLU A 205 11.52 39.75 -12.76
N PHE A 206 12.27 40.86 -12.68
CA PHE A 206 13.16 41.16 -11.56
C PHE A 206 12.39 41.27 -10.23
N LEU A 207 11.24 41.97 -10.23
CA LEU A 207 10.35 42.09 -9.08
C LEU A 207 9.70 40.75 -8.69
N LYS A 208 9.33 39.91 -9.67
CA LYS A 208 8.78 38.56 -9.44
C LYS A 208 9.81 37.61 -8.81
N GLN A 209 11.08 37.68 -9.23
CA GLN A 209 12.16 36.82 -8.72
C GLN A 209 12.71 37.25 -7.35
N GLN A 210 12.50 38.50 -6.95
CA GLN A 210 12.95 39.04 -5.66
C GLN A 210 11.99 38.71 -4.51
N LYS A 211 10.70 38.49 -4.80
CA LYS A 211 9.69 38.17 -3.78
C LYS A 211 9.66 36.67 -3.49
N SER A 212 9.61 36.33 -2.21
CA SER A 212 9.34 34.96 -1.77
C SER A 212 7.87 34.61 -2.02
N ARG A 213 7.59 33.39 -2.45
CA ARG A 213 6.22 32.93 -2.74
C ARG A 213 6.03 31.43 -2.57
N SER A 214 4.79 31.02 -2.32
CA SER A 214 4.39 29.61 -2.29
C SER A 214 4.28 29.07 -3.71
N LEU A 215 4.81 27.86 -3.95
CA LEU A 215 4.63 27.15 -5.21
C LEU A 215 3.26 26.47 -5.23
N LEU A 216 2.43 26.86 -6.19
CA LEU A 216 1.16 26.20 -6.42
C LEU A 216 1.35 24.89 -7.22
N PRO A 217 0.47 23.89 -7.04
CA PRO A 217 0.55 22.62 -7.78
C PRO A 217 0.50 22.76 -9.30
N SER A 218 -0.18 23.79 -9.82
CA SER A 218 -0.19 24.12 -11.25
C SER A 218 1.19 24.52 -11.76
N GLU A 219 1.92 25.34 -11.01
CA GLU A 219 3.29 25.75 -11.34
C GLU A 219 4.25 24.56 -11.26
N VAL A 220 4.13 23.74 -10.21
CA VAL A 220 4.92 22.52 -10.05
C VAL A 220 4.65 21.54 -11.19
N ARG A 221 3.39 21.41 -11.61
CA ARG A 221 3.03 20.59 -12.78
C ARG A 221 3.79 21.03 -14.02
N ALA A 222 3.79 22.32 -14.34
CA ALA A 222 4.48 22.85 -15.52
C ALA A 222 6.01 22.61 -15.46
N ILE A 223 6.61 22.74 -14.27
CA ILE A 223 8.03 22.44 -14.04
C ILE A 223 8.33 20.96 -14.30
N LEU A 224 7.51 20.07 -13.75
CA LEU A 224 7.72 18.62 -13.89
C LEU A 224 7.45 18.14 -15.32
N GLU A 225 6.47 18.71 -16.01
CA GLU A 225 6.17 18.39 -17.40
C GLU A 225 7.39 18.61 -18.29
N ARG A 226 8.00 19.79 -18.20
CA ARG A 226 9.24 20.11 -18.94
C ARG A 226 10.42 19.23 -18.51
N LEU A 227 10.52 18.88 -17.23
CA LEU A 227 11.56 17.96 -16.77
C LEU A 227 11.38 16.55 -17.35
N TRP A 228 10.14 16.05 -17.44
CA TRP A 228 9.84 14.75 -18.02
C TRP A 228 10.08 14.72 -19.54
N GLU A 229 9.86 15.84 -20.23
CA GLU A 229 10.22 15.99 -21.66
C GLU A 229 11.74 15.97 -21.85
N ASN A 230 12.47 16.68 -20.99
CA ASN A 230 13.92 16.86 -21.08
C ASN A 230 14.74 15.64 -20.62
N GLU A 231 14.28 14.93 -19.59
CA GLU A 231 15.01 13.84 -18.91
C GLU A 231 14.17 12.55 -18.86
N ALA A 232 13.53 12.21 -19.98
CA ALA A 232 12.55 11.12 -20.09
C ALA A 232 13.08 9.76 -19.60
N GLN A 233 14.36 9.45 -19.86
CA GLN A 233 14.96 8.16 -19.50
C GLN A 233 15.06 7.94 -17.98
N LEU A 234 15.56 8.92 -17.23
CA LEU A 234 15.64 8.79 -15.78
C LEU A 234 14.23 8.86 -15.17
N CYS A 235 13.38 9.73 -15.70
CA CYS A 235 12.00 9.87 -15.24
C CYS A 235 11.15 8.61 -15.47
N SER A 236 11.41 7.82 -16.52
CA SER A 236 10.74 6.53 -16.72
C SER A 236 11.09 5.54 -15.60
N PHE A 237 12.36 5.48 -15.18
CA PHE A 237 12.75 4.66 -14.04
C PHE A 237 12.08 5.08 -12.73
N ILE A 238 11.87 6.38 -12.51
CA ILE A 238 11.11 6.87 -11.34
C ILE A 238 9.68 6.32 -11.37
N CYS A 239 9.04 6.30 -12.54
CA CYS A 239 7.71 5.72 -12.70
C CYS A 239 7.68 4.21 -12.47
N ASP A 240 8.64 3.49 -13.06
CA ASP A 240 8.76 2.05 -12.91
C ASP A 240 9.00 1.63 -11.46
N ILE A 241 9.87 2.34 -10.75
CA ILE A 241 10.18 2.10 -9.33
C ILE A 241 8.97 2.36 -8.43
N GLN A 242 8.13 3.34 -8.76
CA GLN A 242 6.88 3.62 -8.05
C GLN A 242 5.73 2.67 -8.44
N GLY A 243 5.97 1.72 -9.36
CA GLY A 243 4.95 0.79 -9.85
C GLY A 243 3.85 1.46 -10.67
N HIS A 244 4.10 2.69 -11.15
CA HIS A 244 3.15 3.44 -11.96
C HIS A 244 3.49 3.24 -13.43
N GLN A 245 2.66 2.46 -14.14
CA GLN A 245 2.72 2.36 -15.61
C GLN A 245 1.71 3.35 -16.18
N PRO A 246 2.12 4.56 -16.58
CA PRO A 246 1.18 5.51 -17.15
C PRO A 246 0.68 4.96 -18.50
N SER A 247 -0.64 4.98 -18.72
CA SER A 247 -1.25 4.62 -20.01
C SER A 247 -0.70 5.47 -21.17
N GLN A 248 -0.22 6.69 -20.85
CA GLN A 248 0.51 7.57 -21.75
C GLN A 248 1.98 7.66 -21.32
N LYS A 249 2.90 7.38 -22.25
CA LYS A 249 4.35 7.27 -21.99
C LYS A 249 5.00 8.53 -21.37
N ASN A 250 4.35 9.70 -21.38
CA ASN A 250 4.96 10.97 -20.95
C ASN A 250 4.24 11.67 -19.78
N ALA A 251 3.18 11.09 -19.21
CA ALA A 251 2.37 11.75 -18.16
C ALA A 251 2.72 11.27 -16.73
N GLY A 252 3.85 10.58 -16.54
CA GLY A 252 4.23 9.98 -15.26
C GLY A 252 4.31 10.98 -14.10
N TYR A 253 4.70 12.23 -14.38
CA TYR A 253 4.77 13.30 -13.39
C TYR A 253 3.44 13.58 -12.66
N LEU A 254 2.30 13.22 -13.25
CA LEU A 254 0.98 13.39 -12.64
C LEU A 254 0.80 12.55 -11.37
N MET A 255 1.61 11.50 -11.15
CA MET A 255 1.53 10.69 -9.92
C MET A 255 1.74 11.51 -8.64
N PHE A 256 2.50 12.61 -8.74
CA PHE A 256 2.79 13.49 -7.60
C PHE A 256 1.65 14.44 -7.27
N LEU A 257 0.60 14.47 -8.09
CA LEU A 257 -0.52 15.41 -8.00
C LEU A 257 -1.86 14.66 -7.97
N LEU A 258 -2.71 15.00 -7.00
CA LEU A 258 -4.06 14.47 -6.87
C LEU A 258 -5.05 15.50 -7.41
N LYS A 259 -5.85 15.08 -8.40
CA LYS A 259 -7.02 15.84 -8.90
C LYS A 259 -8.33 15.31 -8.35
N THR A 260 -8.36 14.03 -8.02
CA THR A 260 -9.58 13.33 -7.58
C THR A 260 -9.21 12.41 -6.42
N ILE A 261 -10.09 12.33 -5.42
CA ILE A 261 -9.94 11.43 -4.27
C ILE A 261 -11.01 10.35 -4.36
N VAL A 262 -10.58 9.09 -4.28
CA VAL A 262 -11.51 7.95 -4.26
C VAL A 262 -12.16 7.82 -2.90
N VAL A 263 -13.48 7.68 -2.88
CA VAL A 263 -14.28 7.48 -1.67
C VAL A 263 -14.63 5.99 -1.56
N PRO A 264 -14.22 5.31 -0.46
CA PRO A 264 -14.57 3.92 -0.26
C PRO A 264 -16.09 3.72 -0.13
N PRO A 265 -16.62 2.58 -0.63
CA PRO A 265 -18.01 2.20 -0.47
C PRO A 265 -18.48 2.22 0.99
N THR A 266 -19.78 2.48 1.20
CA THR A 266 -20.39 2.59 2.55
C THR A 266 -20.16 1.36 3.43
N LYS A 267 -20.10 0.15 2.84
CA LYS A 267 -19.82 -1.10 3.55
C LYS A 267 -18.47 -1.08 4.30
N PHE A 268 -17.49 -0.30 3.82
CA PHE A 268 -16.16 -0.19 4.43
C PHE A 268 -16.02 1.00 5.39
N ARG A 269 -17.08 1.79 5.58
CA ARG A 269 -17.15 2.90 6.54
C ARG A 269 -18.43 2.79 7.38
N PRO A 270 -18.68 1.64 8.05
CA PRO A 270 -19.88 1.48 8.86
C PRO A 270 -19.85 2.43 10.06
N PRO A 271 -21.00 2.97 10.49
CA PRO A 271 -21.07 3.77 11.71
C PRO A 271 -20.74 2.91 12.94
N SER A 272 -20.07 3.52 13.91
CA SER A 272 -19.72 2.88 15.17
C SER A 272 -20.85 3.08 16.18
N LYS A 273 -21.35 1.99 16.77
CA LYS A 273 -22.37 2.05 17.83
C LYS A 273 -21.70 1.98 19.19
N GLY A 274 -21.76 3.06 19.96
CA GLY A 274 -21.29 3.13 21.36
C GLY A 274 -22.51 3.21 22.28
N GLY A 275 -22.98 2.06 22.76
CA GLY A 275 -24.24 1.99 23.51
C GLY A 275 -25.43 2.42 22.64
N GLU A 276 -26.18 3.41 23.10
CA GLU A 276 -27.35 3.97 22.40
C GLU A 276 -26.97 5.06 21.38
N SER A 277 -25.75 5.61 21.46
CA SER A 277 -25.27 6.63 20.53
C SER A 277 -24.66 6.00 19.27
N VAL A 278 -25.01 6.57 18.11
CA VAL A 278 -24.43 6.21 16.82
C VAL A 278 -23.44 7.30 16.43
N MET A 279 -22.16 6.94 16.36
CA MET A 279 -21.11 7.82 15.87
C MET A 279 -20.77 7.51 14.42
N GLU A 280 -20.48 8.54 13.64
CA GLU A 280 -19.99 8.37 12.28
C GLU A 280 -18.61 7.71 12.25
N HIS A 281 -18.33 7.00 11.17
CA HIS A 281 -17.00 6.43 10.95
C HIS A 281 -15.94 7.54 10.82
N PRO A 282 -14.77 7.44 11.48
CA PRO A 282 -13.74 8.49 11.45
C PRO A 282 -13.32 8.92 10.03
N GLN A 283 -13.24 7.97 9.10
CA GLN A 283 -12.93 8.27 7.69
C GLN A 283 -14.02 9.12 7.00
N THR A 284 -15.30 8.93 7.37
CA THR A 284 -16.41 9.73 6.85
C THR A 284 -16.29 11.18 7.33
N VAL A 285 -15.94 11.38 8.61
CA VAL A 285 -15.70 12.72 9.18
C VAL A 285 -14.55 13.43 8.46
N LEU A 286 -13.44 12.73 8.19
CA LEU A 286 -12.30 13.29 7.46
C LEU A 286 -12.64 13.63 6.01
N LEU A 287 -13.38 12.76 5.31
CA LEU A 287 -13.86 13.04 3.95
C LEU A 287 -14.81 14.24 3.92
N GLY A 288 -15.66 14.41 4.93
CA GLY A 288 -16.52 15.59 5.10
C GLY A 288 -15.72 16.88 5.22
N LYS A 289 -14.60 16.87 5.99
CA LYS A 289 -13.70 18.03 6.10
C LYS A 289 -12.98 18.36 4.79
N VAL A 290 -12.62 17.34 4.00
CA VAL A 290 -12.04 17.54 2.67
C VAL A 290 -13.07 18.18 1.74
N LEU A 291 -14.31 17.67 1.74
CA LEU A 291 -15.39 18.21 0.90
C LEU A 291 -15.73 19.67 1.27
N SER A 292 -15.84 20.00 2.55
CA SER A 292 -16.11 21.38 3.00
C SER A 292 -14.97 22.34 2.63
N SER A 293 -13.72 21.90 2.76
CA SER A 293 -12.56 22.68 2.32
C SER A 293 -12.53 22.88 0.81
N ASN A 294 -12.94 21.87 0.04
CA ASN A 294 -13.00 21.93 -1.43
C ASN A 294 -14.09 22.91 -1.90
N ILE A 295 -15.29 22.85 -1.29
CA ILE A 295 -16.37 23.81 -1.57
C ILE A 295 -15.94 25.22 -1.18
N SER A 296 -15.30 25.41 -0.02
CA SER A 296 -14.80 26.72 0.41
C SER A 296 -13.76 27.29 -0.56
N LEU A 297 -12.93 26.46 -1.19
CA LEU A 297 -11.98 26.89 -2.22
C LEU A 297 -12.70 27.23 -3.53
N GLY A 298 -13.68 26.43 -3.95
CA GLY A 298 -14.54 26.72 -5.11
C GLY A 298 -15.25 28.07 -5.01
N ASN A 299 -15.88 28.33 -3.87
CA ASN A 299 -16.55 29.60 -3.61
C ASN A 299 -15.59 30.80 -3.68
N ALA A 300 -14.33 30.63 -3.23
CA ALA A 300 -13.33 31.69 -3.30
C ALA A 300 -12.91 32.01 -4.75
N TYR A 301 -12.88 31.00 -5.63
CA TYR A 301 -12.65 31.20 -7.06
C TYR A 301 -13.84 31.89 -7.74
N GLU A 302 -15.07 31.46 -7.44
CA GLU A 302 -16.29 32.06 -8.01
C GLU A 302 -16.45 33.52 -7.59
N GLN A 303 -16.16 33.84 -6.33
CA GLN A 303 -16.24 35.20 -5.79
C GLN A 303 -15.07 36.10 -6.22
N ARG A 304 -14.13 35.59 -7.04
CA ARG A 304 -12.88 36.28 -7.42
C ARG A 304 -12.18 36.94 -6.22
N SER A 305 -12.11 36.19 -5.12
CA SER A 305 -11.47 36.66 -3.89
C SER A 305 -9.98 36.94 -4.11
N ASP A 306 -9.39 37.73 -3.21
CA ASP A 306 -7.96 38.03 -3.24
C ASP A 306 -7.10 36.77 -3.34
N HIS A 307 -6.00 36.86 -4.10
CA HIS A 307 -5.08 35.74 -4.32
C HIS A 307 -4.53 35.16 -2.99
N SER A 308 -4.31 36.01 -1.97
CA SER A 308 -3.88 35.58 -0.63
C SER A 308 -4.91 34.66 0.04
N THR A 309 -6.20 34.97 -0.11
CA THR A 309 -7.31 34.18 0.40
C THR A 309 -7.39 32.84 -0.32
N ILE A 310 -7.26 32.82 -1.65
CA ILE A 310 -7.25 31.59 -2.44
C ILE A 310 -6.11 30.65 -2.01
N ILE A 311 -4.88 31.17 -1.85
CA ILE A 311 -3.74 30.39 -1.36
C ILE A 311 -4.04 29.81 0.03
N SER A 312 -4.61 30.63 0.92
CA SER A 312 -4.95 30.19 2.28
C SER A 312 -6.01 29.08 2.28
N ARG A 313 -7.05 29.19 1.45
CA ARG A 313 -8.07 28.14 1.29
C ARG A 313 -7.49 26.86 0.67
N TRP A 314 -6.60 27.00 -0.31
CA TRP A 314 -5.91 25.86 -0.92
C TRP A 314 -5.01 25.13 0.09
N LEU A 315 -4.28 25.87 0.94
CA LEU A 315 -3.47 25.27 2.01
C LEU A 315 -4.34 24.48 3.02
N ASN A 316 -5.52 24.99 3.37
CA ASN A 316 -6.47 24.27 4.23
C ASN A 316 -6.98 22.96 3.57
N LEU A 317 -7.21 22.98 2.25
CA LEU A 317 -7.57 21.78 1.50
C LEU A 317 -6.44 20.74 1.52
N GLN A 318 -5.20 21.16 1.23
CA GLN A 318 -4.02 20.29 1.31
C GLN A 318 -3.85 19.71 2.71
N GLN A 319 -4.04 20.50 3.76
CA GLN A 319 -3.95 20.03 5.15
C GLN A 319 -5.04 19.01 5.49
N SER A 320 -6.28 19.22 5.03
CA SER A 320 -7.37 18.25 5.23
C SER A 320 -7.07 16.91 4.57
N ILE A 321 -6.48 16.93 3.37
CA ILE A 321 -6.07 15.73 2.63
C ILE A 321 -4.86 15.06 3.30
N ASN A 322 -3.88 15.84 3.76
CA ASN A 322 -2.74 15.36 4.53
C ASN A 322 -3.20 14.53 5.75
N ILE A 323 -4.15 15.06 6.53
CA ILE A 323 -4.71 14.38 7.71
C ILE A 323 -5.50 13.12 7.32
N LEU A 324 -6.22 13.13 6.20
CA LEU A 324 -6.93 11.95 5.69
C LEU A 324 -5.98 10.78 5.43
N PHE A 325 -4.82 11.03 4.81
CA PHE A 325 -3.85 9.99 4.52
C PHE A 325 -2.99 9.64 5.74
N ASP A 326 -2.36 10.63 6.36
CA ASP A 326 -1.43 10.45 7.48
C ASP A 326 -1.64 11.53 8.54
N SER A 327 -2.24 11.16 9.67
CA SER A 327 -2.47 12.11 10.76
C SER A 327 -1.18 12.63 11.43
N LYS A 328 -0.01 12.00 11.20
CA LYS A 328 1.29 12.53 11.67
C LYS A 328 1.69 13.82 10.96
N THR A 329 1.19 14.04 9.74
CA THR A 329 1.48 15.23 8.93
C THR A 329 0.66 16.45 9.35
N ALA A 330 -0.27 16.30 10.31
CA ALA A 330 -1.06 17.39 10.85
C ALA A 330 -0.17 18.43 11.55
N ALA A 331 -0.28 19.70 11.12
CA ALA A 331 0.28 20.83 11.84
C ALA A 331 -0.65 21.20 13.01
N GLY A 332 -0.18 21.02 14.24
CA GLY A 332 -0.91 21.39 15.47
C GLY A 332 -1.18 20.22 16.42
N ILE A 333 -0.99 20.47 17.72
CA ILE A 333 -1.08 19.46 18.79
C ILE A 333 -2.54 18.98 18.99
N GLY A 334 -3.54 19.84 18.80
CA GLY A 334 -4.96 19.52 19.05
C GLY A 334 -5.70 18.74 17.96
N GLN A 335 -5.17 18.65 16.73
CA GLN A 335 -5.80 17.88 15.64
C GLN A 335 -5.30 16.43 15.54
N LYS A 336 -4.25 16.06 16.29
CA LYS A 336 -3.69 14.70 16.30
C LYS A 336 -4.60 13.68 16.99
N GLU A 337 -5.48 14.12 17.89
CA GLU A 337 -6.29 13.23 18.73
C GLU A 337 -7.64 12.87 18.12
N MET A 338 -8.16 13.63 17.14
CA MET A 338 -9.57 13.51 16.74
C MET A 338 -9.85 12.46 15.65
N ALA A 339 -8.86 11.99 14.86
CA ALA A 339 -9.07 10.90 13.90
C ALA A 339 -7.75 10.27 13.41
N SER A 340 -7.73 8.94 13.32
CA SER A 340 -6.63 8.20 12.68
C SER A 340 -6.75 8.27 11.15
N GLY A 341 -5.71 8.73 10.47
CA GLY A 341 -5.61 8.67 9.01
C GLY A 341 -5.46 7.24 8.49
N ILE A 342 -5.47 7.08 7.18
CA ILE A 342 -5.39 5.76 6.52
C ILE A 342 -4.09 5.02 6.89
N CYS A 343 -2.95 5.71 6.91
CA CYS A 343 -1.66 5.11 7.28
C CYS A 343 -1.68 4.55 8.72
N GLN A 344 -2.32 5.26 9.67
CA GLN A 344 -2.43 4.81 11.06
C GLN A 344 -3.26 3.53 11.20
N LEU A 345 -4.25 3.32 10.33
CA LEU A 345 -5.05 2.09 10.30
C LEU A 345 -4.25 0.88 9.79
N LEU A 346 -3.17 1.12 9.03
CA LEU A 346 -2.34 0.08 8.44
C LEU A 346 -1.12 -0.27 9.30
N GLU A 347 -0.41 0.72 9.84
CA GLU A 347 0.93 0.56 10.45
C GLU A 347 0.94 0.01 11.88
N LYS A 348 -0.12 0.20 12.65
CA LYS A 348 -0.13 -0.15 14.09
C LYS A 348 -0.01 -1.66 14.34
N LYS A 349 0.36 -2.05 15.58
CA LYS A 349 0.27 -3.46 16.03
C LYS A 349 -1.15 -4.02 15.88
N GLU A 350 -2.14 -3.17 16.16
CA GLU A 350 -3.57 -3.42 15.93
C GLU A 350 -4.02 -3.01 14.51
N GLY A 351 -3.08 -2.67 13.63
CA GLY A 351 -3.35 -2.30 12.26
C GLY A 351 -3.77 -3.49 11.41
N MET A 352 -4.30 -3.19 10.22
CA MET A 352 -4.91 -4.18 9.34
C MET A 352 -3.98 -5.34 8.97
N PHE A 353 -2.71 -5.06 8.61
CA PHE A 353 -1.77 -6.10 8.20
C PHE A 353 -1.51 -7.12 9.31
N ARG A 354 -1.20 -6.67 10.52
CA ARG A 354 -0.82 -7.56 11.62
C ARG A 354 -2.01 -8.24 12.26
N GLN A 355 -3.08 -7.49 12.53
CA GLN A 355 -4.22 -7.97 13.32
C GLN A 355 -5.33 -8.63 12.49
N LYS A 356 -5.41 -8.33 11.18
CA LYS A 356 -6.49 -8.82 10.31
C LYS A 356 -6.01 -9.63 9.10
N MET A 357 -4.74 -9.51 8.69
CA MET A 357 -4.18 -10.35 7.62
C MET A 357 -3.31 -11.47 8.17
N MET A 358 -2.24 -11.14 8.91
CA MET A 358 -1.30 -12.13 9.45
C MET A 358 -1.92 -12.96 10.59
N GLY A 359 -2.55 -12.30 11.55
CA GLY A 359 -3.40 -12.93 12.56
C GLY A 359 -4.87 -12.74 12.20
N LYS A 360 -5.68 -13.79 12.37
CA LYS A 360 -7.14 -13.72 12.24
C LYS A 360 -7.79 -14.52 13.36
N ARG A 361 -8.98 -14.08 13.77
CA ARG A 361 -9.87 -14.95 14.55
C ARG A 361 -10.45 -15.98 13.60
N VAL A 362 -10.41 -17.24 14.00
CA VAL A 362 -10.85 -18.37 13.20
C VAL A 362 -12.14 -18.96 13.77
N ASN A 363 -12.95 -19.53 12.88
CA ASN A 363 -14.07 -20.39 13.27
C ASN A 363 -13.56 -21.79 13.63
N TYR A 364 -14.46 -22.66 14.11
CA TYR A 364 -14.16 -24.07 14.43
C TYR A 364 -12.96 -24.24 15.38
N ALA A 365 -12.92 -23.41 16.42
CA ALA A 365 -11.93 -23.50 17.48
C ALA A 365 -12.61 -23.40 18.86
N CYS A 366 -11.98 -23.98 19.87
CA CYS A 366 -12.37 -23.83 21.26
C CYS A 366 -11.16 -23.57 22.15
N ARG A 367 -11.43 -23.15 23.38
CA ARG A 367 -10.43 -22.86 24.41
C ARG A 367 -10.97 -23.34 25.74
N SER A 368 -10.12 -23.96 26.54
CA SER A 368 -10.45 -24.35 27.91
C SER A 368 -9.19 -24.51 28.73
N VAL A 369 -9.36 -24.56 30.05
CA VAL A 369 -8.33 -24.97 30.99
C VAL A 369 -7.97 -26.43 30.71
N ILE A 370 -6.69 -26.76 30.84
CA ILE A 370 -6.20 -28.14 30.72
C ILE A 370 -6.18 -28.84 32.07
N SER A 371 -6.39 -30.15 32.04
CA SER A 371 -6.26 -31.00 33.22
C SER A 371 -5.51 -32.28 32.83
N PRO A 372 -4.69 -32.83 33.73
CA PRO A 372 -3.89 -34.00 33.40
C PRO A 372 -4.79 -35.25 33.25
N ASP A 373 -4.37 -36.16 32.38
CA ASP A 373 -4.98 -37.49 32.24
C ASP A 373 -3.93 -38.53 31.76
N PRO A 374 -3.50 -39.46 32.62
CA PRO A 374 -2.55 -40.52 32.26
C PRO A 374 -3.18 -41.65 31.41
N CYS A 375 -4.51 -41.71 31.31
CA CYS A 375 -5.22 -42.78 30.58
C CYS A 375 -5.36 -42.49 29.07
N LEU A 376 -4.99 -41.28 28.64
CA LEU A 376 -4.93 -40.89 27.24
C LEU A 376 -3.60 -41.33 26.62
N ALA A 377 -3.62 -41.66 25.33
CA ALA A 377 -2.35 -41.84 24.63
C ALA A 377 -1.60 -40.50 24.52
N VAL A 378 -0.27 -40.57 24.37
CA VAL A 378 0.57 -39.37 24.21
C VAL A 378 0.14 -38.54 23.01
N ASN A 379 -0.33 -39.16 21.93
CA ASN A 379 -0.81 -38.47 20.74
C ASN A 379 -2.32 -38.18 20.75
N GLU A 380 -3.00 -38.33 21.90
CA GLU A 380 -4.42 -38.04 22.07
C GLU A 380 -4.68 -36.77 22.90
N ILE A 381 -5.85 -36.19 22.67
CA ILE A 381 -6.40 -35.10 23.48
C ILE A 381 -7.84 -35.41 23.85
N GLY A 382 -8.13 -35.28 25.15
CA GLY A 382 -9.46 -35.46 25.69
C GLY A 382 -10.31 -34.21 25.50
N ILE A 383 -11.39 -34.33 24.73
CA ILE A 383 -12.29 -33.24 24.42
C ILE A 383 -13.62 -33.42 25.16
N PRO A 384 -14.07 -32.40 25.94
CA PRO A 384 -15.39 -32.37 26.55
C PRO A 384 -16.55 -32.53 25.57
N PRO A 385 -17.67 -33.16 25.96
CA PRO A 385 -18.85 -33.31 25.11
C PRO A 385 -19.44 -31.96 24.67
N VAL A 386 -19.30 -30.92 25.49
CA VAL A 386 -19.76 -29.55 25.20
C VAL A 386 -19.09 -29.01 23.94
N PHE A 387 -17.80 -29.28 23.74
CA PHE A 387 -17.11 -28.89 22.51
C PHE A 387 -17.40 -29.86 21.37
N ALA A 388 -17.47 -31.16 21.66
CA ALA A 388 -17.70 -32.18 20.63
C ALA A 388 -19.06 -31.99 19.91
N LEU A 389 -20.11 -31.56 20.61
CA LEU A 389 -21.43 -31.25 20.03
C LEU A 389 -21.43 -29.98 19.17
N ARG A 390 -20.55 -29.00 19.46
CA ARG A 390 -20.53 -27.71 18.75
C ARG A 390 -19.58 -27.70 17.56
N LEU A 391 -18.42 -28.34 17.70
CA LEU A 391 -17.43 -28.45 16.63
C LEU A 391 -17.92 -29.48 15.62
N THR A 392 -17.95 -29.08 14.35
CA THR A 392 -18.44 -29.92 13.25
C THR A 392 -17.43 -30.02 12.13
N TYR A 393 -17.54 -31.12 11.38
CA TYR A 393 -16.72 -31.41 10.21
C TYR A 393 -17.61 -31.60 8.98
N PRO A 394 -17.35 -30.92 7.85
CA PRO A 394 -18.09 -31.11 6.61
C PRO A 394 -17.72 -32.44 5.95
N GLU A 395 -18.40 -33.52 6.30
CA GLU A 395 -18.19 -34.83 5.65
C GLU A 395 -19.09 -34.99 4.43
N ARG A 396 -18.48 -35.21 3.26
CA ARG A 396 -19.21 -35.51 2.02
C ARG A 396 -19.84 -36.89 2.10
N VAL A 397 -21.11 -37.01 1.72
CA VAL A 397 -21.82 -38.30 1.67
C VAL A 397 -21.32 -39.11 0.49
N THR A 398 -20.87 -40.33 0.77
CA THR A 398 -20.38 -41.31 -0.19
C THR A 398 -21.01 -42.68 0.11
N PRO A 399 -20.93 -43.65 -0.82
CA PRO A 399 -21.50 -44.98 -0.59
C PRO A 399 -20.97 -45.70 0.65
N TRP A 400 -19.72 -45.45 1.06
CA TRP A 400 -19.09 -46.12 2.20
C TRP A 400 -19.41 -45.48 3.56
N ASN A 401 -19.68 -44.17 3.62
CA ASN A 401 -19.97 -43.47 4.89
C ASN A 401 -21.45 -43.14 5.11
N VAL A 402 -22.31 -43.39 4.11
CA VAL A 402 -23.73 -43.02 4.15
C VAL A 402 -24.48 -43.58 5.36
N THR A 403 -24.16 -44.79 5.80
CA THR A 403 -24.79 -45.43 6.96
C THR A 403 -24.46 -44.64 8.23
N SER A 404 -23.18 -44.32 8.45
CA SER A 404 -22.74 -43.55 9.61
C SER A 404 -23.33 -42.14 9.61
N LEU A 405 -23.38 -41.47 8.46
CA LEU A 405 -23.94 -40.13 8.35
C LEU A 405 -25.46 -40.10 8.51
N ARG A 406 -26.17 -41.16 8.12
CA ARG A 406 -27.61 -41.30 8.40
C ARG A 406 -27.87 -41.35 9.89
N ASP A 407 -27.09 -42.12 10.63
CA ASP A 407 -27.23 -42.24 12.09
C ASP A 407 -26.91 -40.91 12.78
N ALA A 408 -25.86 -40.21 12.33
CA ALA A 408 -25.52 -38.88 12.82
C ALA A 408 -26.69 -37.88 12.62
N ILE A 409 -27.36 -37.91 11.47
CA ILE A 409 -28.55 -37.08 11.24
C ILE A 409 -29.72 -37.49 12.14
N ILE A 410 -29.94 -38.80 12.35
CA ILE A 410 -31.04 -39.28 13.22
C ILE A 410 -30.82 -38.81 14.66
N ASN A 411 -29.59 -38.87 15.15
CA ASN A 411 -29.19 -38.38 16.48
C ASN A 411 -29.40 -36.87 16.62
N GLY A 412 -29.04 -36.11 15.58
CA GLY A 412 -29.26 -34.66 15.55
C GLY A 412 -28.21 -33.87 16.35
N PRO A 413 -28.49 -32.60 16.69
CA PRO A 413 -27.49 -31.68 17.26
C PRO A 413 -27.18 -31.91 18.75
N ASP A 414 -28.09 -32.52 19.50
CA ASP A 414 -27.99 -32.59 20.97
C ASP A 414 -27.33 -33.89 21.47
N ILE A 415 -27.29 -34.93 20.62
CA ILE A 415 -26.77 -36.26 20.98
C ILE A 415 -25.45 -36.52 20.23
N HIS A 416 -24.40 -36.89 20.96
CA HIS A 416 -23.11 -37.29 20.40
C HIS A 416 -23.02 -38.82 20.26
N PRO A 417 -22.51 -39.37 19.14
CA PRO A 417 -22.12 -38.68 17.90
C PRO A 417 -23.35 -38.31 17.04
N GLY A 418 -23.38 -37.09 16.54
CA GLY A 418 -24.54 -36.51 15.84
C GLY A 418 -24.16 -35.57 14.71
N ALA A 419 -25.09 -34.72 14.29
CA ALA A 419 -24.87 -33.71 13.26
C ALA A 419 -25.77 -32.49 13.51
N THR A 420 -25.32 -31.31 13.07
CA THR A 420 -26.09 -30.07 13.27
C THR A 420 -26.92 -29.68 12.06
N HIS A 421 -26.35 -29.83 10.87
CA HIS A 421 -26.97 -29.46 9.61
C HIS A 421 -26.34 -30.24 8.45
N TYR A 422 -27.03 -30.27 7.31
CA TYR A 422 -26.46 -30.72 6.07
C TYR A 422 -26.62 -29.64 5.00
N VAL A 423 -25.68 -29.61 4.06
CA VAL A 423 -25.67 -28.71 2.92
C VAL A 423 -26.06 -29.51 1.69
N ASP A 424 -27.11 -29.05 1.03
CA ASP A 424 -27.48 -29.44 -0.33
C ASP A 424 -26.93 -28.39 -1.31
N ARG A 425 -26.94 -28.67 -2.61
CA ARG A 425 -26.42 -27.72 -3.63
C ARG A 425 -27.04 -26.32 -3.56
N VAL A 426 -28.31 -26.26 -3.19
CA VAL A 426 -29.10 -25.03 -3.23
C VAL A 426 -29.14 -24.33 -1.87
N SER A 427 -29.06 -25.09 -0.77
CA SER A 427 -29.27 -24.52 0.56
C SER A 427 -28.68 -25.35 1.69
N THR A 428 -28.41 -24.65 2.79
CA THR A 428 -28.04 -25.24 4.07
C THR A 428 -29.29 -25.56 4.88
N VAL A 429 -29.52 -26.84 5.17
CA VAL A 429 -30.68 -27.31 5.93
C VAL A 429 -30.27 -27.68 7.36
N ARG A 430 -30.71 -26.87 8.33
CA ARG A 430 -30.56 -27.18 9.76
C ARG A 430 -31.46 -28.33 10.17
N LEU A 431 -30.93 -29.24 11.00
CA LEU A 431 -31.70 -30.38 11.47
C LEU A 431 -32.76 -29.94 12.49
N GLN A 432 -33.98 -30.42 12.28
CA GLN A 432 -35.11 -30.13 13.15
C GLN A 432 -35.02 -30.94 14.45
N PRO A 433 -35.58 -30.44 15.57
CA PRO A 433 -35.58 -31.18 16.84
C PRO A 433 -36.44 -32.45 16.79
N ASN A 434 -37.41 -32.53 15.86
CA ASN A 434 -38.26 -33.70 15.71
C ASN A 434 -37.53 -34.88 15.02
N ARG A 435 -37.40 -36.00 15.75
CA ARG A 435 -36.75 -37.24 15.27
C ARG A 435 -37.38 -37.79 13.99
N LYS A 436 -38.72 -37.74 13.83
CA LYS A 436 -39.40 -38.23 12.60
C LYS A 436 -38.94 -37.47 11.35
N SER A 437 -38.81 -36.15 11.46
CA SER A 437 -38.31 -35.30 10.38
C SER A 437 -36.85 -35.61 10.05
N ARG A 438 -36.02 -35.90 11.05
CA ARG A 438 -34.61 -36.29 10.84
C ARG A 438 -34.48 -37.64 10.13
N ILE A 439 -35.33 -38.62 10.45
CA ILE A 439 -35.37 -39.91 9.74
C ILE A 439 -35.75 -39.72 8.26
N SER A 440 -36.70 -38.82 7.96
CA SER A 440 -37.04 -38.48 6.58
C SER A 440 -35.87 -37.81 5.84
N ALA A 441 -35.15 -36.92 6.52
CA ALA A 441 -33.96 -36.27 5.96
C ALA A 441 -32.80 -37.24 5.71
N SER A 442 -32.53 -38.17 6.65
CA SER A 442 -31.44 -39.14 6.52
C SER A 442 -31.65 -40.10 5.35
N ARG A 443 -32.89 -40.53 5.10
CA ARG A 443 -33.26 -41.36 3.93
C ARG A 443 -32.98 -40.65 2.61
N LYS A 444 -33.03 -39.32 2.58
CA LYS A 444 -32.77 -38.48 1.41
C LYS A 444 -31.30 -38.12 1.21
N LEU A 445 -30.38 -38.53 2.09
CA LEU A 445 -28.95 -38.26 1.93
C LEU A 445 -28.30 -38.85 0.67
N PRO A 446 -28.57 -40.12 0.30
CA PRO A 446 -27.99 -40.71 -0.90
C PRO A 446 -28.65 -40.21 -2.18
N SER A 447 -29.88 -39.70 -2.06
CA SER A 447 -30.60 -39.10 -3.18
C SER A 447 -30.23 -37.63 -3.29
N SER A 448 -29.22 -37.33 -4.12
CA SER A 448 -29.27 -36.11 -4.93
C SER A 448 -30.59 -36.15 -5.67
N ARG A 449 -31.33 -35.05 -5.64
CA ARG A 449 -32.69 -35.02 -6.13
C ARG A 449 -32.65 -35.08 -7.66
N GLY A 450 -32.80 -36.29 -8.22
CA GLY A 450 -33.21 -36.50 -9.60
C GLY A 450 -32.07 -36.74 -10.59
N VAL A 451 -32.29 -37.77 -11.41
CA VAL A 451 -31.56 -38.15 -12.62
C VAL A 451 -30.28 -38.96 -12.35
N VAL A 452 -30.44 -40.28 -12.38
CA VAL A 452 -29.50 -41.15 -13.09
C VAL A 452 -29.39 -40.56 -14.50
N THR A 453 -28.47 -39.62 -14.72
CA THR A 453 -28.10 -39.23 -16.07
C THR A 453 -27.34 -40.42 -16.62
N GLN A 454 -27.84 -40.92 -17.74
CA GLN A 454 -27.33 -42.09 -18.43
C GLN A 454 -25.80 -42.09 -18.47
N PRO A 455 -25.14 -43.25 -18.25
CA PRO A 455 -23.70 -43.34 -18.41
C PRO A 455 -23.33 -42.92 -19.84
N GLY A 456 -22.50 -41.88 -20.01
CA GLY A 456 -21.84 -41.58 -21.29
C GLY A 456 -22.08 -40.21 -21.93
N ARG A 457 -22.70 -39.22 -21.27
CA ARG A 457 -22.85 -37.85 -21.85
C ARG A 457 -22.39 -36.73 -20.92
N GLY A 458 -21.08 -36.50 -20.85
CA GLY A 458 -20.47 -35.29 -20.30
C GLY A 458 -19.28 -35.55 -19.38
N PHE A 459 -18.25 -34.70 -19.46
CA PHE A 459 -17.06 -34.76 -18.58
C PHE A 459 -17.33 -34.33 -17.13
N ASN A 460 -18.53 -33.80 -16.83
CA ASN A 460 -18.94 -33.36 -15.49
C ASN A 460 -19.56 -34.51 -14.70
N TYR A 461 -18.82 -35.60 -14.51
CA TYR A 461 -19.13 -36.60 -13.49
C TYR A 461 -18.76 -36.04 -12.10
N GLU A 462 -19.49 -35.02 -11.64
CA GLU A 462 -19.41 -34.64 -10.24
C GLU A 462 -20.20 -35.67 -9.42
N TYR A 463 -19.54 -36.38 -8.51
CA TYR A 463 -20.22 -37.06 -7.42
C TYR A 463 -20.95 -36.01 -6.57
N GLU A 464 -22.21 -35.72 -6.90
CA GLU A 464 -23.05 -34.70 -6.24
C GLU A 464 -23.56 -35.20 -4.88
N GLY A 465 -22.64 -35.44 -3.95
CA GLY A 465 -22.97 -35.83 -2.58
C GLY A 465 -23.37 -34.61 -1.74
N LYS A 466 -24.44 -34.74 -0.95
CA LYS A 466 -24.74 -33.79 0.14
C LYS A 466 -23.58 -33.77 1.14
N VAL A 467 -23.37 -32.64 1.82
CA VAL A 467 -22.34 -32.51 2.87
C VAL A 467 -23.01 -32.48 4.22
N VAL A 468 -22.66 -33.40 5.12
CA VAL A 468 -23.20 -33.45 6.47
C VAL A 468 -22.18 -32.87 7.43
N HIS A 469 -22.57 -31.83 8.18
CA HIS A 469 -21.75 -31.28 9.25
C HIS A 469 -21.94 -32.11 10.52
N ARG A 470 -21.24 -33.25 10.55
CA ARG A 470 -21.22 -34.16 11.70
C ARG A 470 -20.43 -33.56 12.85
N HIS A 471 -20.73 -33.98 14.07
CA HIS A 471 -19.98 -33.64 15.27
C HIS A 471 -18.53 -34.15 15.19
N LEU A 472 -17.66 -33.51 15.96
CA LEU A 472 -16.31 -33.99 16.25
C LEU A 472 -16.39 -35.38 16.89
N ARG A 473 -15.64 -36.36 16.39
CA ARG A 473 -15.66 -37.74 16.87
C ARG A 473 -14.26 -38.22 17.26
N ASN A 474 -14.22 -39.38 17.92
CA ASN A 474 -12.95 -40.04 18.25
C ASN A 474 -12.16 -40.33 16.97
N GLY A 475 -10.85 -40.06 17.00
CA GLY A 475 -9.95 -40.25 15.87
C GLY A 475 -9.89 -39.09 14.86
N ASP A 476 -10.75 -38.08 14.99
CA ASP A 476 -10.54 -36.80 14.29
C ASP A 476 -9.23 -36.16 14.79
N ILE A 477 -8.59 -35.35 13.96
CA ILE A 477 -7.35 -34.67 14.30
C ILE A 477 -7.63 -33.19 14.56
N VAL A 478 -7.03 -32.65 15.61
CA VAL A 478 -7.13 -31.23 15.97
C VAL A 478 -5.73 -30.65 16.19
N LEU A 479 -5.56 -29.36 15.88
CA LEU A 479 -4.36 -28.61 16.20
C LEU A 479 -4.51 -27.98 17.57
N VAL A 480 -3.52 -28.18 18.42
CA VAL A 480 -3.52 -27.80 19.82
C VAL A 480 -2.41 -26.79 20.02
N ASN A 481 -2.74 -25.65 20.62
CA ASN A 481 -1.82 -24.51 20.73
C ASN A 481 -1.91 -23.86 22.11
N ARG A 482 -0.76 -23.75 22.81
CA ARG A 482 -0.62 -22.97 24.04
C ARG A 482 -0.04 -21.58 23.74
N GLN A 483 -0.61 -20.55 24.36
CA GLN A 483 -0.09 -19.18 24.26
C GLN A 483 0.81 -18.88 25.46
N PRO A 484 1.98 -18.25 25.28
CA PRO A 484 2.59 -17.80 24.01
C PRO A 484 3.24 -18.94 23.20
N THR A 485 3.10 -18.89 21.87
CA THR A 485 3.71 -19.86 20.96
C THR A 485 5.12 -19.38 20.56
N LEU A 486 6.17 -19.95 21.15
CA LEU A 486 7.57 -19.54 20.91
C LEU A 486 8.28 -20.41 19.88
N HIS A 487 7.93 -21.69 19.81
CA HIS A 487 8.54 -22.68 18.93
C HIS A 487 7.47 -23.56 18.27
N LYS A 488 7.85 -24.24 17.18
CA LYS A 488 6.93 -25.09 16.41
C LYS A 488 6.24 -26.16 17.28
N PRO A 489 6.93 -26.89 18.19
CA PRO A 489 6.27 -27.85 19.09
C PRO A 489 5.22 -27.26 20.06
N SER A 490 5.11 -25.93 20.21
CA SER A 490 4.01 -25.31 20.96
C SER A 490 2.67 -25.34 20.19
N ILE A 491 2.68 -25.78 18.93
CA ILE A 491 1.49 -26.12 18.15
C ILE A 491 1.64 -27.50 17.48
N ILE A 492 0.89 -28.49 17.97
CA ILE A 492 0.96 -29.88 17.47
C ILE A 492 -0.44 -30.42 17.19
N ALA A 493 -0.50 -31.44 16.34
CA ALA A 493 -1.74 -32.14 16.03
C ALA A 493 -1.92 -33.36 16.94
N LEU A 494 -3.09 -33.46 17.57
CA LEU A 494 -3.46 -34.56 18.47
C LEU A 494 -4.78 -35.18 18.03
N LYS A 495 -4.90 -36.50 18.22
CA LYS A 495 -6.11 -37.27 17.92
C LYS A 495 -7.14 -37.02 19.01
N VAL A 496 -8.35 -36.73 18.61
CA VAL A 496 -9.45 -36.46 19.54
C VAL A 496 -9.93 -37.75 20.17
N ARG A 497 -10.14 -37.69 21.49
CA ARG A 497 -10.92 -38.63 22.26
C ARG A 497 -11.97 -37.87 23.06
N VAL A 498 -13.24 -38.10 22.78
CA VAL A 498 -14.35 -37.45 23.49
C VAL A 498 -14.56 -38.16 24.82
N LEU A 499 -14.45 -37.41 25.92
CA LEU A 499 -14.56 -37.94 27.29
C LEU A 499 -15.90 -37.53 27.92
N PRO A 500 -16.83 -38.47 28.17
CA PRO A 500 -18.10 -38.16 28.82
C PRO A 500 -17.92 -37.63 30.24
N GLY A 501 -18.75 -36.66 30.65
CA GLY A 501 -18.76 -36.10 32.02
C GLY A 501 -17.72 -34.99 32.27
N GLU A 502 -16.70 -34.88 31.43
CA GLU A 502 -15.64 -33.89 31.55
C GLU A 502 -16.06 -32.49 31.06
N LYS A 503 -15.46 -31.46 31.67
CA LYS A 503 -15.70 -30.04 31.32
C LYS A 503 -14.42 -29.32 30.84
N THR A 504 -13.25 -29.82 31.23
CA THR A 504 -11.94 -29.29 30.86
C THR A 504 -11.30 -30.15 29.79
N ILE A 505 -10.35 -29.59 29.04
CA ILE A 505 -9.57 -30.36 28.07
C ILE A 505 -8.61 -31.26 28.85
N ARG A 506 -8.57 -32.54 28.51
CA ARG A 506 -7.69 -33.52 29.15
C ARG A 506 -6.49 -33.83 28.27
N PHE A 507 -5.32 -33.98 28.86
CA PHE A 507 -4.09 -34.11 28.11
C PHE A 507 -3.00 -34.86 28.89
N HIS A 508 -2.16 -35.58 28.16
CA HIS A 508 -1.13 -36.45 28.72
C HIS A 508 0.14 -35.69 29.14
N TYR A 509 0.76 -36.09 30.26
CA TYR A 509 1.93 -35.42 30.85
C TYR A 509 3.15 -35.30 29.93
N ALA A 510 3.39 -36.31 29.07
CA ALA A 510 4.55 -36.36 28.19
C ALA A 510 4.68 -35.16 27.25
N ASN A 511 3.57 -34.50 26.93
CA ASN A 511 3.57 -33.36 26.03
C ASN A 511 3.68 -32.01 26.79
N CYS A 512 3.68 -32.00 28.13
CA CYS A 512 3.77 -30.77 28.93
C CYS A 512 5.01 -29.95 28.60
N ASP A 513 6.14 -30.62 28.37
CA ASP A 513 7.39 -29.96 28.02
C ASP A 513 7.29 -29.22 26.67
N SER A 514 6.67 -29.83 25.66
CA SER A 514 6.47 -29.22 24.33
C SER A 514 5.68 -27.90 24.39
N PHE A 515 4.67 -27.85 25.26
CA PHE A 515 3.83 -26.66 25.48
C PHE A 515 4.33 -25.76 26.61
N ASN A 516 5.34 -26.18 27.36
CA ASN A 516 5.77 -25.56 28.62
C ASN A 516 4.60 -25.35 29.61
N ALA A 517 3.79 -26.39 29.80
CA ALA A 517 2.55 -26.36 30.58
C ALA A 517 2.68 -27.11 31.91
N ASP A 518 2.06 -26.60 32.98
CA ASP A 518 2.21 -27.12 34.36
C ASP A 518 0.88 -27.46 35.07
N PHE A 519 -0.25 -27.31 34.39
CA PHE A 519 -1.62 -27.60 34.89
C PHE A 519 -2.08 -26.76 36.10
N ASP A 520 -1.57 -25.53 36.26
CA ASP A 520 -1.97 -24.64 37.36
C ASP A 520 -3.22 -23.76 37.07
N GLY A 521 -3.83 -23.93 35.89
CA GLY A 521 -4.85 -23.02 35.36
C GLY A 521 -4.63 -22.65 33.89
N ASP A 522 -3.54 -23.14 33.30
CA ASP A 522 -3.21 -23.02 31.88
C ASP A 522 -4.39 -23.25 30.92
N GLU A 523 -4.53 -22.35 29.95
CA GLU A 523 -5.49 -22.45 28.86
C GLU A 523 -4.82 -22.88 27.56
N ILE A 524 -5.46 -23.80 26.83
CA ILE A 524 -5.03 -24.22 25.50
C ILE A 524 -6.14 -23.94 24.48
N ASN A 525 -5.73 -23.55 23.28
CA ASN A 525 -6.60 -23.40 22.11
C ASN A 525 -6.58 -24.69 21.29
N VAL A 526 -7.75 -25.14 20.87
CA VAL A 526 -7.91 -26.28 19.96
C VAL A 526 -8.55 -25.76 18.69
N HIS A 527 -7.93 -26.03 17.55
CA HIS A 527 -8.40 -25.67 16.23
C HIS A 527 -8.76 -26.94 15.46
N PHE A 528 -9.94 -26.98 14.87
CA PHE A 528 -10.44 -28.15 14.15
C PHE A 528 -10.37 -27.94 12.63
N PRO A 529 -9.39 -28.55 11.92
CA PRO A 529 -9.26 -28.43 10.47
C PRO A 529 -10.52 -28.88 9.74
N GLN A 530 -10.94 -28.12 8.73
CA GLN A 530 -12.21 -28.34 8.02
C GLN A 530 -12.07 -29.05 6.67
N ASP A 531 -10.83 -29.23 6.18
CA ASP A 531 -10.54 -29.83 4.88
C ASP A 531 -9.68 -31.09 5.03
N GLU A 532 -9.81 -32.03 4.10
CA GLU A 532 -9.02 -33.28 4.11
C GLU A 532 -7.52 -33.03 3.89
N ILE A 533 -7.15 -32.01 3.11
CA ILE A 533 -5.74 -31.61 2.92
C ILE A 533 -5.13 -31.19 4.26
N SER A 534 -5.81 -30.30 4.99
CA SER A 534 -5.34 -29.85 6.31
C SER A 534 -5.32 -30.97 7.33
N ARG A 535 -6.26 -31.93 7.26
CA ARG A 535 -6.22 -33.14 8.09
C ARG A 535 -5.01 -34.01 7.75
N ALA A 536 -4.71 -34.20 6.46
CA ALA A 536 -3.54 -34.98 6.02
C ALA A 536 -2.22 -34.34 6.49
N GLU A 537 -2.09 -33.02 6.40
CA GLU A 537 -0.94 -32.29 6.95
C GLU A 537 -0.86 -32.45 8.48
N ALA A 538 -1.99 -32.38 9.18
CA ALA A 538 -2.04 -32.59 10.61
C ALA A 538 -1.65 -34.02 11.01
N TYR A 539 -2.07 -35.04 10.26
CA TYR A 539 -1.70 -36.44 10.51
C TYR A 539 -0.23 -36.74 10.23
N ASN A 540 0.35 -36.12 9.19
CA ASN A 540 1.65 -36.55 8.66
C ASN A 540 2.81 -35.57 8.91
N ILE A 541 2.54 -34.29 9.18
CA ILE A 541 3.59 -33.26 9.32
C ILE A 541 3.61 -32.70 10.74
N VAL A 542 2.43 -32.35 11.28
CA VAL A 542 2.31 -31.60 12.54
C VAL A 542 1.93 -32.51 13.73
N ASN A 543 1.75 -33.81 13.51
CA ASN A 543 1.44 -34.78 14.56
C ASN A 543 2.52 -34.82 15.63
N ALA A 544 2.09 -35.05 16.88
CA ALA A 544 2.96 -35.16 18.04
C ALA A 544 4.14 -36.12 17.82
N ASP A 545 3.86 -37.28 17.21
CA ASP A 545 4.87 -38.32 16.98
C ASP A 545 6.04 -37.84 16.09
N ASN A 546 5.79 -36.91 15.15
CA ASN A 546 6.84 -36.35 14.28
C ASN A 546 7.51 -35.10 14.88
N GLN A 547 7.10 -34.67 16.07
CA GLN A 547 7.70 -33.55 16.82
C GLN A 547 8.43 -34.04 18.08
N TYR A 548 8.81 -35.33 18.13
CA TYR A 548 9.56 -35.90 19.25
C TYR A 548 10.91 -35.21 19.48
N ILE A 549 11.62 -34.89 18.40
CA ILE A 549 12.95 -34.28 18.44
C ILE A 549 12.85 -32.76 18.30
N VAL A 550 13.56 -32.01 19.15
CA VAL A 550 13.57 -30.54 19.09
C VAL A 550 14.51 -30.06 17.97
N PRO A 551 14.03 -29.23 17.01
CA PRO A 551 14.84 -28.79 15.87
C PRO A 551 16.12 -28.02 16.23
N THR A 552 16.18 -27.42 17.42
CA THR A 552 17.30 -26.59 17.87
C THR A 552 18.59 -27.39 18.09
N ARG A 553 18.48 -28.62 18.62
CA ARG A 553 19.63 -29.44 19.02
C ARG A 553 19.60 -30.87 18.47
N GLY A 554 18.43 -31.35 18.04
CA GLY A 554 18.28 -32.75 17.66
C GLY A 554 18.14 -33.69 18.86
N ASP A 555 17.86 -33.14 20.04
CA ASP A 555 17.60 -33.88 21.29
C ASP A 555 16.17 -34.45 21.32
#